data_AF-A0A0C2WE94-F1
#
_entry.id   AF-A0A0C2WE94-F1
#
_cell.length_a   1.000
_cell.length_b   1.000
_cell.length_c   1.000
_cell.angle_alpha   90.00
_cell.angle_beta   90.00
_cell.angle_gamma   90.00
#
_symmetry.space_group_name_H-M   'P 1'
#
loop_
_entity.id
_entity.type
_entity.pdbx_description
1 polymer ?
#
loop_
_entity_poly.entity_id
_entity_poly.type
_entity_poly.pdbx_seq_one_letter_code
_entity_poly.pdbx_strand_id
1 'polypeptide(L)'
;MSRPIRGQKHSANYGVHVGLHTGLQCYLFQLPNELLAELAMWLSHPVDLLSLAMSSKHLYNRLTGSNASLIWQRTRAMFQPDPVPDPPGDLTEVAWATFLFGPHPCHTCGRRTFDPPFSFVHRLHLCKVCTTFEL
;
A
#
# COMPACT_ATOMS: atom_id res chain seq x y z
N MET A 1 -7.57 13.28 -46.76
CA MET A 1 -8.40 14.44 -46.33
C MET A 1 -9.33 13.89 -45.26
N SER A 2 -9.23 14.17 -43.96
CA SER A 2 -8.96 15.43 -43.28
C SER A 2 -8.27 15.20 -41.92
N ARG A 3 -7.79 16.31 -41.35
CA ARG A 3 -6.78 16.50 -40.29
C ARG A 3 -7.17 16.10 -38.86
N PRO A 4 -6.19 16.02 -37.93
CA PRO A 4 -6.36 15.55 -36.56
C PRO A 4 -6.83 16.65 -35.59
N ILE A 5 -7.54 16.26 -34.52
CA ILE A 5 -7.93 17.17 -33.43
C ILE A 5 -6.94 17.02 -32.27
N ARG A 6 -6.07 18.02 -32.12
CA ARG A 6 -5.22 18.27 -30.96
C ARG A 6 -6.08 18.87 -29.84
N GLY A 7 -6.39 18.10 -28.81
CA GLY A 7 -6.98 18.60 -27.56
C GLY A 7 -5.90 18.85 -26.52
N GLN A 8 -5.45 20.10 -26.38
CA GLN A 8 -4.80 20.58 -25.16
C GLN A 8 -5.85 20.57 -24.04
N LYS A 9 -5.54 19.96 -22.89
CA LYS A 9 -6.26 20.22 -21.65
C LYS A 9 -5.28 20.58 -20.55
N HIS A 10 -5.59 21.71 -19.94
CA HIS A 10 -4.85 22.49 -18.98
C HIS A 10 -4.38 21.70 -17.77
N SER A 11 -3.23 22.13 -17.26
CA SER A 11 -2.66 21.80 -15.95
C SER A 11 -3.70 22.00 -14.85
N ALA A 12 -4.19 20.90 -14.27
CA ALA A 12 -5.03 20.94 -13.07
C ALA A 12 -4.12 20.96 -11.85
N ASN A 13 -3.91 22.18 -11.33
CA ASN A 13 -3.30 22.44 -10.04
C ASN A 13 -4.26 21.93 -8.96
N TYR A 14 -4.06 20.70 -8.46
CA TYR A 14 -4.81 20.19 -7.32
C TYR A 14 -4.18 20.69 -6.02
N GLY A 15 -4.37 21.98 -5.74
CA GLY A 15 -4.21 22.54 -4.41
C GLY A 15 -5.32 21.99 -3.52
N VAL A 16 -5.02 20.97 -2.72
CA VAL A 16 -5.93 20.52 -1.67
C VAL A 16 -5.85 21.51 -0.52
N HIS A 17 -6.72 22.52 -0.54
CA HIS A 17 -7.06 23.29 0.65
C HIS A 17 -7.78 22.37 1.64
N VAL A 18 -7.03 21.82 2.59
CA VAL A 18 -7.60 21.11 3.74
C VAL A 18 -8.23 22.17 4.65
N GLY A 19 -9.56 22.17 4.70
CA GLY A 19 -10.35 22.99 5.61
C GLY A 19 -10.04 22.68 7.09
N LEU A 20 -9.90 23.77 7.84
CA LEU A 20 -9.71 23.96 9.28
C LEU A 20 -10.20 22.82 10.22
N HIS A 21 -9.29 22.23 11.00
CA HIS A 21 -9.60 21.62 12.29
C HIS A 21 -8.58 22.11 13.32
N THR A 22 -9.06 22.81 14.34
CA THR A 22 -8.27 23.29 15.48
C THR A 22 -7.68 22.11 16.25
N GLY A 23 -6.35 21.98 16.24
CA GLY A 23 -5.61 21.77 17.50
C GLY A 23 -4.62 20.62 17.62
N LEU A 24 -4.55 19.64 16.72
CA LEU A 24 -3.48 18.63 16.75
C LEU A 24 -2.84 18.50 15.38
N GLN A 25 -1.77 19.24 15.19
CA GLN A 25 -0.92 19.12 14.02
C GLN A 25 -0.20 17.77 14.08
N CYS A 26 -0.39 16.93 13.07
CA CYS A 26 0.39 15.71 12.96
C CYS A 26 1.81 16.07 12.51
N TYR A 27 2.79 16.05 13.42
CA TYR A 27 4.18 16.37 13.11
C TYR A 27 4.77 15.44 12.03
N LEU A 28 4.28 14.20 11.92
CA LEU A 28 4.64 13.27 10.83
C LEU A 28 4.38 13.85 9.44
N PHE A 29 3.38 14.72 9.27
CA PHE A 29 3.08 15.32 7.97
C PHE A 29 4.04 16.46 7.61
N GLN A 30 4.75 17.02 8.59
CA GLN A 30 5.71 18.11 8.40
C GLN A 30 7.14 17.62 8.16
N LEU A 31 7.44 16.37 8.52
CA LEU A 31 8.76 15.78 8.30
C LEU A 31 9.10 15.76 6.80
N PRO A 32 10.34 16.10 6.39
CA PRO A 32 10.86 15.83 5.06
C PRO A 32 10.76 14.35 4.67
N ASN A 33 10.82 14.03 3.36
CA ASN A 33 10.64 12.66 2.88
C ASN A 33 11.73 11.72 3.42
N GLU A 34 12.93 12.26 3.59
CA GLU A 34 14.11 11.55 4.03
C GLU A 34 13.97 11.11 5.49
N LEU A 35 13.49 11.99 6.37
CA LEU A 35 13.29 11.66 7.78
C LEU A 35 12.08 10.74 7.97
N LEU A 36 11.02 10.90 7.19
CA LEU A 36 9.90 9.97 7.20
C LEU A 36 10.34 8.58 6.72
N ALA A 37 11.20 8.52 5.70
CA ALA A 37 11.77 7.27 5.21
C ALA A 37 12.67 6.60 6.25
N GLU A 38 13.51 7.36 6.93
CA GLU A 38 14.34 6.87 8.03
C GLU A 38 13.48 6.25 9.13
N LEU A 39 12.44 6.96 9.61
CA LEU A 39 11.50 6.42 10.59
C LEU A 39 10.80 5.14 10.09
N ALA A 40 10.41 5.10 8.82
CA ALA A 40 9.80 3.93 8.22
C ALA A 40 10.76 2.74 8.12
N MET A 41 12.07 2.96 7.99
CA MET A 41 13.09 1.90 7.98
C MET A 41 13.27 1.23 9.34
N TRP A 42 12.85 1.87 10.44
CA TRP A 42 12.82 1.25 11.78
C TRP A 42 11.66 0.29 11.97
N LEU A 43 10.69 0.23 11.05
CA LEU A 43 9.60 -0.73 11.08
C LEU A 43 10.11 -2.10 10.63
N SER A 44 10.06 -3.07 11.53
CA SER A 44 10.55 -4.43 11.30
C SER A 44 9.58 -5.29 10.49
N HIS A 45 8.28 -4.98 10.52
CA HIS A 45 7.25 -5.76 9.83
C HIS A 45 6.59 -4.95 8.70
N PRO A 46 6.43 -5.52 7.49
CA PRO A 46 5.70 -4.86 6.39
C PRO A 46 4.23 -4.51 6.73
N VAL A 47 3.63 -5.19 7.71
CA VAL A 47 2.28 -4.86 8.22
C VAL A 47 2.27 -3.49 8.89
N ASP A 48 3.31 -3.15 9.64
CA ASP A 48 3.39 -1.87 10.35
C ASP A 48 3.58 -0.71 9.37
N LEU A 49 4.44 -0.92 8.37
CA LEU A 49 4.64 0.04 7.29
C LEU A 49 3.35 0.25 6.48
N LEU A 50 2.62 -0.84 6.20
CA LEU A 50 1.32 -0.78 5.53
C LEU A 50 0.27 -0.07 6.37
N SER A 51 0.20 -0.36 7.67
CA SER A 51 -0.72 0.29 8.59
C SER A 51 -0.44 1.79 8.68
N LEU A 52 0.84 2.19 8.74
CA LEU A 52 1.25 3.59 8.72
C LEU A 52 0.83 4.27 7.40
N ALA A 53 1.10 3.64 6.26
CA ALA A 53 0.72 4.17 4.96
C ALA A 53 -0.81 4.32 4.83
N MET A 54 -1.59 3.34 5.28
CA MET A 54 -3.05 3.33 5.15
C MET A 54 -3.77 4.24 6.18
N SER A 55 -3.09 4.67 7.23
CA SER A 55 -3.66 5.53 8.29
C SER A 55 -4.11 6.91 7.79
N SER A 56 -3.48 7.43 6.73
CA SER A 56 -3.76 8.75 6.18
C SER A 56 -3.45 8.79 4.69
N LYS A 57 -4.32 9.44 3.90
CA LYS A 57 -4.07 9.69 2.47
C LYS A 57 -2.76 10.44 2.23
N HIS A 58 -2.37 11.32 3.15
CA HIS A 58 -1.11 12.07 3.04
C HIS A 58 0.11 11.16 3.20
N LEU A 59 0.11 10.29 4.21
CA LEU A 59 1.18 9.31 4.42
C LEU A 59 1.19 8.27 3.31
N TYR A 60 0.03 7.80 2.87
CA TYR A 60 -0.09 6.90 1.73
C TYR A 60 0.64 7.45 0.52
N ASN A 61 0.34 8.69 0.10
CA ASN A 61 0.97 9.27 -1.09
C ASN A 61 2.49 9.40 -0.97
N ARG A 62 3.01 9.65 0.25
CA ARG A 62 4.45 9.80 0.49
C ARG A 62 5.18 8.45 0.60
N LEU A 63 4.56 7.48 1.27
CA LEU A 63 5.12 6.15 1.50
C LEU A 63 4.88 5.18 0.34
N THR A 64 4.05 5.52 -0.65
CA THR A 64 3.79 4.66 -1.82
C THR A 64 4.37 5.23 -3.12
N GLY A 65 4.93 6.43 -3.08
CA GLY A 65 5.61 7.03 -4.23
C GLY A 65 6.89 6.28 -4.62
N SER A 66 7.42 6.61 -5.81
CA SER A 66 8.66 6.00 -6.35
C SER A 66 9.83 6.01 -5.36
N ASN A 67 9.93 7.09 -4.57
CA ASN A 67 11.04 7.31 -3.64
C ASN A 67 10.97 6.42 -2.40
N ALA A 68 9.80 5.82 -2.12
CA ALA A 68 9.60 4.94 -0.98
C ALA A 68 9.77 3.45 -1.34
N SER A 69 9.96 3.10 -2.62
CA SER A 69 10.12 1.72 -3.09
C SER A 69 11.22 0.95 -2.36
N LEU A 70 12.37 1.61 -2.11
CA LEU A 70 13.49 1.03 -1.38
C LEU A 70 13.16 0.68 0.07
N ILE A 71 12.28 1.47 0.72
CA ILE A 71 11.83 1.20 2.09
C ILE A 71 11.08 -0.12 2.10
N TRP A 72 10.12 -0.30 1.19
CA TRP A 72 9.35 -1.52 1.10
C TRP A 72 10.19 -2.73 0.75
N GLN A 73 11.09 -2.62 -0.24
CA GLN A 73 12.04 -3.68 -0.59
C GLN A 73 12.86 -4.13 0.62
N ARG A 74 13.37 -3.16 1.40
CA ARG A 74 14.13 -3.45 2.62
C ARG A 74 13.27 -4.12 3.68
N THR A 75 12.11 -3.56 4.01
CA THR A 75 11.21 -4.11 5.03
C THR A 75 10.76 -5.53 4.66
N ARG A 76 10.53 -5.78 3.37
CA ARG A 76 10.21 -7.08 2.81
C ARG A 76 11.36 -8.09 2.97
N ALA A 77 12.59 -7.66 2.66
CA ALA A 77 13.80 -8.49 2.78
C ALA A 77 14.20 -8.78 4.24
N MET A 78 13.85 -7.89 5.17
CA MET A 78 14.10 -8.05 6.61
C MET A 78 13.00 -8.85 7.34
N PHE A 79 11.93 -9.22 6.65
CA PHE A 79 10.84 -9.98 7.24
C PHE A 79 11.33 -11.34 7.76
N GLN A 80 10.79 -11.76 8.91
CA GLN A 80 11.14 -13.01 9.58
C GLN A 80 9.90 -13.92 9.72
N PRO A 81 10.06 -15.26 9.73
CA PRO A 81 11.33 -16.00 9.75
C PRO A 81 12.08 -15.99 8.41
N ASP A 82 11.36 -15.82 7.31
CA ASP A 82 11.91 -15.83 5.95
C ASP A 82 11.57 -14.52 5.24
N PRO A 83 12.48 -14.02 4.37
CA PRO A 83 12.21 -12.86 3.54
C PRO A 83 10.96 -13.07 2.67
N VAL A 84 10.16 -12.01 2.51
CA VAL A 84 9.04 -12.05 1.58
C VAL A 84 9.57 -11.96 0.13
N PRO A 85 9.10 -12.83 -0.79
CA PRO A 85 9.57 -12.85 -2.19
C PRO A 85 9.23 -11.56 -2.94
N ASP A 86 9.98 -11.30 -4.00
CA ASP A 86 9.77 -10.13 -4.86
C ASP A 86 8.34 -10.09 -5.41
N PRO A 87 7.76 -8.88 -5.55
CA PRO A 87 6.46 -8.73 -6.17
C PRO A 87 6.48 -9.25 -7.63
N PRO A 88 5.41 -9.89 -8.10
CA PRO A 88 5.20 -10.11 -9.52
C PRO A 88 5.35 -8.81 -10.32
N GLY A 89 5.86 -8.87 -11.55
CA GLY A 89 6.26 -7.67 -12.32
C GLY A 89 5.15 -6.65 -12.61
N ASP A 90 3.89 -7.02 -12.42
CA ASP A 90 2.72 -6.16 -12.56
C ASP A 90 2.25 -5.51 -11.24
N LEU A 91 2.86 -5.87 -10.10
CA LEU A 91 2.53 -5.33 -8.79
C LEU A 91 3.62 -4.42 -8.25
N THR A 92 3.20 -3.32 -7.63
CA THR A 92 4.10 -2.49 -6.82
C THR A 92 4.38 -3.17 -5.48
N GLU A 93 5.47 -2.80 -4.82
CA GLU A 93 5.79 -3.29 -3.47
C GLU A 93 4.65 -3.08 -2.46
N VAL A 94 3.96 -1.93 -2.56
CA VAL A 94 2.81 -1.60 -1.71
C VAL A 94 1.61 -2.49 -2.02
N ALA A 95 1.31 -2.69 -3.31
CA ALA A 95 0.21 -3.56 -3.72
C ALA A 95 0.48 -5.00 -3.29
N TRP A 96 1.74 -5.42 -3.33
CA TRP A 96 2.18 -6.73 -2.86
C TRP A 96 2.08 -6.87 -1.34
N ALA A 97 2.56 -5.89 -0.57
CA ALA A 97 2.37 -5.89 0.88
C ALA A 97 0.89 -5.85 1.26
N THR A 98 0.08 -5.08 0.52
CA THR A 98 -1.38 -5.07 0.71
C THR A 98 -1.96 -6.45 0.43
N PHE A 99 -1.58 -7.11 -0.67
CA PHE A 99 -2.02 -8.47 -1.00
C PHE A 99 -1.69 -9.48 0.11
N LEU A 100 -0.48 -9.41 0.67
CA LEU A 100 -0.03 -10.35 1.69
C LEU A 100 -0.64 -10.12 3.07
N PHE A 101 -0.77 -8.85 3.47
CA PHE A 101 -1.02 -8.47 4.86
C PHE A 101 -2.26 -7.59 5.07
N GLY A 102 -2.77 -7.02 4.00
CA GLY A 102 -3.93 -6.14 4.01
C GLY A 102 -5.26 -6.89 4.06
N PRO A 103 -6.37 -6.15 4.28
CA PRO A 103 -7.69 -6.74 4.25
C PRO A 103 -8.15 -7.05 2.83
N HIS A 104 -8.64 -8.26 2.59
CA HIS A 104 -9.19 -8.69 1.29
C HIS A 104 -10.57 -9.31 1.42
N PRO A 105 -11.43 -9.19 0.40
CA PRO A 105 -12.66 -9.96 0.35
C PRO A 105 -12.34 -11.44 0.11
N CYS A 106 -12.95 -12.33 0.90
CA CYS A 106 -12.95 -13.76 0.63
C CYS A 106 -13.56 -14.02 -0.75
N HIS A 107 -12.88 -14.82 -1.59
CA HIS A 107 -13.35 -15.12 -2.95
C HIS A 107 -14.73 -15.81 -2.96
N THR A 108 -14.99 -16.68 -1.97
CA THR A 108 -16.23 -17.47 -1.91
C THR A 108 -17.41 -16.69 -1.32
N CYS A 109 -17.20 -16.01 -0.18
CA CYS A 109 -18.30 -15.39 0.58
C CYS A 109 -18.26 -13.86 0.63
N GLY A 110 -17.23 -13.21 0.08
CA GLY A 110 -17.06 -11.76 0.06
C GLY A 110 -16.72 -11.11 1.41
N ARG A 111 -16.72 -11.86 2.51
CA ARG A 111 -16.36 -11.33 3.84
C ARG A 111 -14.92 -10.82 3.84
N ARG A 112 -14.68 -9.63 4.39
CA ARG A 112 -13.32 -9.14 4.59
C ARG A 112 -12.56 -10.01 5.58
N THR A 113 -11.35 -10.38 5.21
CA THR A 113 -10.42 -11.13 6.04
C THR A 113 -9.01 -10.54 5.96
N PHE A 114 -8.22 -10.80 7.00
CA PHE A 114 -6.78 -10.58 7.06
C PHE A 114 -6.02 -11.92 7.02
N ASP A 115 -6.71 -13.01 6.70
CA ASP A 115 -6.10 -14.31 6.52
C ASP A 115 -5.08 -14.25 5.36
N PRO A 116 -3.97 -15.02 5.44
CA PRO A 116 -2.97 -15.04 4.39
C PRO A 116 -3.58 -15.52 3.06
N PRO A 117 -2.95 -15.18 1.92
CA PRO A 117 -3.41 -15.65 0.61
C PRO A 117 -3.52 -17.18 0.58
N PHE A 118 -4.66 -17.67 0.10
CA PHE A 118 -4.87 -19.10 -0.13
C PHE A 118 -4.10 -19.58 -1.36
N SER A 119 -4.05 -18.75 -2.41
CA SER A 119 -3.25 -19.03 -3.62
C SER A 119 -2.54 -17.78 -4.10
N PHE A 120 -1.20 -17.83 -4.13
CA PHE A 120 -0.38 -16.74 -4.66
C PHE A 120 -0.54 -16.56 -6.17
N VAL A 121 -0.61 -17.67 -6.92
CA VAL A 121 -0.72 -17.66 -8.40
C VAL A 121 -2.04 -17.03 -8.84
N HIS A 122 -3.14 -17.43 -8.21
CA HIS A 122 -4.48 -16.94 -8.55
C HIS A 122 -4.85 -15.65 -7.82
N ARG A 123 -3.98 -15.17 -6.90
CA ARG A 123 -4.21 -14.01 -6.05
C ARG A 123 -5.52 -14.08 -5.27
N LEU A 124 -5.76 -15.24 -4.66
CA LEU A 124 -7.00 -15.53 -3.94
C LEU A 124 -6.81 -15.49 -2.43
N HIS A 125 -7.80 -14.93 -1.76
CA HIS A 125 -7.97 -15.01 -0.31
C HIS A 125 -9.25 -15.78 0.01
N LEU A 126 -9.15 -16.66 0.99
CA LEU A 126 -10.29 -17.35 1.59
C LEU A 126 -10.30 -17.03 3.09
N CYS A 127 -11.47 -16.76 3.64
CA CYS A 127 -11.59 -16.65 5.09
C CYS A 127 -11.48 -18.03 5.73
N LYS A 128 -11.03 -18.10 7.00
CA LYS A 128 -10.86 -19.38 7.73
C LYS A 128 -12.04 -20.34 7.56
N VAL A 129 -13.27 -19.82 7.60
CA VAL A 129 -14.51 -20.59 7.45
C VAL A 129 -14.67 -21.20 6.06
N CYS A 130 -14.27 -20.51 5.00
CA CYS A 130 -14.38 -21.04 3.63
C CYS A 130 -13.27 -22.04 3.30
N THR A 131 -12.07 -21.87 3.86
CA THR A 131 -10.97 -22.86 3.72
C THR A 131 -11.32 -24.23 4.29
N THR A 132 -12.12 -24.30 5.37
CA THR A 132 -12.49 -25.57 6.00
C THR A 132 -13.50 -26.40 5.21
N PHE A 133 -14.12 -25.85 4.16
CA PHE A 133 -15.03 -26.61 3.30
C PHE A 133 -14.35 -27.20 2.05
N GLU A 134 -13.08 -26.86 1.79
CA GLU A 134 -12.29 -27.42 0.69
C GLU A 134 -11.35 -28.56 1.11
N LEU A 135 -11.39 -28.98 2.39
CA LEU A 135 -10.67 -30.14 2.94
C LEU A 135 -11.65 -31.12 3.57
#